data_AF-A0A8X7T8A4-F1
#
_entry.id   AF-A0A8X7T8A4-F1
#
_cell.length_a   1.000
_cell.length_b   1.000
_cell.length_c   1.000
_cell.angle_alpha   90.00
_cell.angle_beta   90.00
_cell.angle_gamma   90.00
#
_symmetry.space_group_name_H-M   'P 1'
#
loop_
_entity.id
_entity.type
_entity.pdbx_description
1 polymer ?
#
loop_
_entity_poly.entity_id
_entity_poly.type
_entity_poly.pdbx_seq_one_letter_code
_entity_poly.pdbx_strand_id
1 'polypeptide(L)'
;MPKVISRSVISASNDQADNATQQLSLQVYYCCCGEFVLVCDVALSELPRRPLDDSYVLRCLDSPRDEQGRVRKARVFKISAKQRDPVLLQRPDGSLERQYRFYCSRCELPVGYEATPPPLKSGQFTYILPGALTAIQGRVPPDAFLDLDEPQQQQEA
;
A
#
# COMPACT_ATOMS: atom_id res chain seq x y z
N MET A 1 55.68 -12.93 9.16
CA MET A 1 54.56 -12.12 8.63
C MET A 1 53.26 -12.84 8.94
N PRO A 2 52.36 -12.31 9.78
CA PRO A 2 51.11 -12.99 10.09
C PRO A 2 50.14 -12.81 8.91
N LYS A 3 49.61 -13.94 8.42
CA LYS A 3 48.70 -13.97 7.28
C LYS A 3 47.31 -13.54 7.77
N VAL A 4 46.87 -12.34 7.38
CA VAL A 4 45.52 -11.85 7.67
C VAL A 4 44.54 -12.65 6.83
N ILE A 5 43.63 -13.38 7.48
CA ILE A 5 42.54 -14.10 6.83
C ILE A 5 41.25 -13.35 7.18
N SER A 6 40.67 -12.66 6.21
CA SER A 6 39.39 -11.97 6.37
C SER A 6 38.26 -12.99 6.46
N ARG A 7 37.69 -13.18 7.66
CA ARG A 7 36.44 -13.91 7.83
C ARG A 7 35.29 -12.98 7.47
N SER A 8 34.86 -13.03 6.21
CA SER A 8 33.59 -12.43 5.80
C SER A 8 32.45 -13.24 6.41
N VAL A 9 31.72 -12.66 7.35
CA VAL A 9 30.45 -13.24 7.82
C VAL A 9 29.41 -12.95 6.75
N ILE A 10 28.99 -13.99 6.04
CA ILE A 10 27.87 -13.93 5.10
C ILE A 10 26.62 -14.20 5.93
N SER A 11 25.81 -13.17 6.17
CA SER A 11 24.45 -13.35 6.69
C SER A 11 23.55 -13.79 5.53
N ALA A 12 23.45 -15.10 5.33
CA ALA A 12 22.41 -15.70 4.53
C ALA A 12 21.35 -16.26 5.48
N SER A 13 20.22 -15.57 5.61
CA SER A 13 19.04 -16.11 6.29
C SER A 13 18.42 -17.17 5.38
N ASN A 14 18.67 -18.43 5.70
CA ASN A 14 18.04 -19.59 5.10
C ASN A 14 16.75 -19.89 5.89
N ASP A 15 15.60 -19.83 5.22
CA ASP A 15 14.29 -20.14 5.79
C ASP A 15 14.27 -21.57 6.34
N GLN A 16 14.17 -21.70 7.65
CA GLN A 16 13.93 -22.97 8.31
C GLN A 16 12.62 -22.87 9.08
N ALA A 17 11.65 -23.64 8.60
CA ALA A 17 10.36 -23.86 9.21
C ALA A 17 10.50 -24.33 10.68
N ASP A 18 9.47 -24.01 11.47
CA ASP A 18 9.13 -24.53 12.81
C ASP A 18 9.35 -23.58 14.01
N ASN A 19 8.39 -22.68 14.26
CA ASN A 19 7.50 -22.71 15.44
C ASN A 19 6.72 -21.39 15.64
N ALA A 20 5.39 -21.45 15.44
CA ALA A 20 4.35 -20.81 16.27
C ALA A 20 4.49 -19.33 16.70
N THR A 21 5.01 -18.47 15.85
CA THR A 21 4.54 -17.08 15.76
C THR A 21 4.17 -16.87 14.31
N GLN A 22 2.92 -16.50 14.02
CA GLN A 22 2.55 -16.03 12.67
C GLN A 22 3.37 -14.77 12.41
N GLN A 23 4.60 -14.92 11.94
CA GLN A 23 5.39 -13.83 11.42
C GLN A 23 4.67 -13.39 10.14
N LEU A 24 3.73 -12.44 10.31
CA LEU A 24 3.12 -11.73 9.20
C LEU A 24 4.28 -11.15 8.39
N SER A 25 4.58 -11.78 7.26
CA SER A 25 5.65 -11.34 6.37
C SER A 25 5.30 -9.93 5.89
N LEU A 26 6.01 -8.93 6.41
CA LEU A 26 5.82 -7.54 6.03
C LEU A 26 6.07 -7.38 4.53
N GLN A 27 5.04 -6.96 3.81
CA GLN A 27 5.09 -6.68 2.38
C GLN A 27 5.60 -5.26 2.16
N VAL A 28 6.58 -5.12 1.27
CA VAL A 28 7.21 -3.85 0.91
C VAL A 28 6.75 -3.44 -0.48
N TYR A 29 6.32 -2.20 -0.62
CA TYR A 29 5.83 -1.63 -1.87
C TYR A 29 6.60 -0.38 -2.26
N TYR A 30 6.85 -0.29 -3.56
CA TYR A 30 7.59 0.77 -4.21
C TYR A 30 6.68 1.56 -5.13
N CYS A 31 7.00 2.83 -5.35
CA CYS A 31 6.44 3.61 -6.46
C CYS A 31 6.95 3.05 -7.80
N CYS A 32 6.26 3.36 -8.90
CA CYS A 32 6.69 3.04 -10.27
C CYS A 32 8.11 3.53 -10.60
N CYS A 33 8.60 4.59 -9.93
CA CYS A 33 9.98 5.08 -10.08
C CYS A 33 11.03 4.30 -9.24
N GLY A 34 10.62 3.28 -8.50
CA GLY A 34 11.46 2.46 -7.62
C GLY A 34 11.72 3.02 -6.23
N GLU A 35 11.10 4.13 -5.86
CA GLU A 35 11.18 4.70 -4.50
C GLU A 35 10.35 3.87 -3.51
N PHE A 36 10.85 3.67 -2.30
CA PHE A 36 10.12 2.98 -1.25
C PHE A 36 8.98 3.84 -0.69
N VAL A 37 7.75 3.32 -0.64
CA VAL A 37 6.56 4.10 -0.24
C VAL A 37 5.76 3.45 0.89
N LEU A 38 5.51 2.15 0.87
CA LEU A 38 4.58 1.50 1.82
C LEU A 38 5.16 0.19 2.34
N VAL A 39 5.03 -0.06 3.65
CA VAL A 39 5.13 -1.41 4.23
C VAL A 39 3.78 -1.75 4.84
N CYS A 40 3.28 -2.96 4.62
CA CYS A 40 2.06 -3.47 5.24
C CYS A 40 2.23 -4.93 5.67
N ASP A 41 1.52 -5.33 6.71
CA ASP A 41 1.40 -6.72 7.15
C ASP A 41 0.52 -7.61 6.25
N VAL A 42 -0.09 -7.05 5.21
CA VAL A 42 -1.02 -7.74 4.30
C VAL A 42 -0.76 -7.33 2.85
N ALA A 43 -1.04 -8.25 1.91
CA ALA A 43 -0.96 -7.98 0.50
C ALA A 43 -2.01 -6.92 0.06
N LEU A 44 -1.67 -6.00 -0.85
CA LEU A 44 -2.62 -5.01 -1.34
C LEU A 44 -3.85 -5.67 -1.99
N SER A 45 -3.67 -6.81 -2.67
CA SER A 45 -4.76 -7.58 -3.30
C SER A 45 -5.79 -8.14 -2.32
N GLU A 46 -5.43 -8.32 -1.04
CA GLU A 46 -6.35 -8.81 0.00
C GLU A 46 -7.11 -7.68 0.70
N LEU A 47 -6.72 -6.43 0.44
CA LEU A 47 -7.40 -5.28 1.03
C LEU A 47 -8.74 -5.02 0.33
N PRO A 48 -9.76 -4.60 1.08
CA PRO A 48 -11.01 -4.16 0.47
C PRO A 48 -10.75 -2.93 -0.42
N ARG A 49 -11.45 -2.89 -1.55
CA ARG A 49 -11.40 -1.75 -2.47
C ARG A 49 -12.60 -0.84 -2.28
N ARG A 50 -12.37 0.46 -2.40
CA ARG A 50 -13.43 1.47 -2.37
C ARG A 50 -14.14 1.51 -3.73
N PRO A 51 -15.47 1.35 -3.81
CA PRO A 51 -16.18 1.26 -5.09
C PRO A 51 -16.16 2.55 -5.92
N LEU A 52 -15.80 3.70 -5.33
CA LEU A 52 -15.84 5.00 -6.01
C LEU A 52 -14.61 5.24 -6.90
N ASP A 53 -13.42 4.78 -6.47
CA ASP A 53 -12.13 5.07 -7.11
C ASP A 53 -11.19 3.86 -7.14
N ASP A 54 -11.72 2.66 -6.83
CA ASP A 54 -11.02 1.39 -6.71
C ASP A 54 -9.77 1.41 -5.81
N SER A 55 -9.71 2.37 -4.89
CA SER A 55 -8.58 2.54 -3.96
C SER A 55 -8.55 1.44 -2.91
N TYR A 56 -7.36 0.93 -2.60
CA TYR A 56 -7.17 -0.03 -1.52
C TYR A 56 -7.35 0.66 -0.16
N VAL A 57 -8.21 0.08 0.68
CA VAL A 57 -8.58 0.67 1.97
C VAL A 57 -7.76 0.05 3.09
N LEU A 58 -6.88 0.86 3.68
CA LEU A 58 -6.14 0.53 4.89
C LEU A 58 -6.84 1.13 6.10
N ARG A 59 -7.09 0.29 7.11
CA ARG A 59 -7.71 0.71 8.37
C ARG A 59 -6.64 1.11 9.38
N CYS A 60 -6.73 2.34 9.90
CA CYS A 60 -5.80 2.91 10.87
C CYS A 60 -6.15 2.55 12.33
N LEU A 61 -7.44 2.37 12.62
CA LEU A 61 -7.98 2.14 13.96
C LEU A 61 -8.81 0.86 14.00
N ASP A 62 -8.81 0.16 15.13
CA ASP A 62 -9.65 -1.01 15.33
C ASP A 62 -11.12 -0.67 15.04
N SER A 63 -11.85 -1.62 14.45
CA SER A 63 -13.27 -1.40 14.19
C SER A 63 -14.03 -1.21 15.50
N PRO A 64 -15.15 -0.47 15.50
CA PRO A 64 -16.09 -0.56 16.59
C PRO A 64 -16.52 -2.02 16.78
N ARG A 65 -16.99 -2.32 17.99
CA ARG A 65 -17.45 -3.66 18.36
C ARG A 65 -18.75 -3.94 17.60
N ASP A 66 -18.77 -5.00 16.81
CA ASP A 66 -19.96 -5.44 16.06
C ASP A 66 -21.06 -5.93 17.03
N GLU A 67 -22.29 -6.11 16.54
CA GLU A 67 -23.44 -6.64 17.30
C GLU A 67 -23.14 -7.96 18.04
N GLN A 68 -22.21 -8.74 17.50
CA GLN A 68 -21.74 -10.03 18.05
C GLN A 68 -20.52 -9.89 18.98
N GLY A 69 -20.12 -8.67 19.33
CA GLY A 69 -19.01 -8.42 20.23
C GLY A 69 -17.61 -8.49 19.58
N ARG A 70 -17.53 -8.70 18.26
CA ARG A 70 -16.28 -8.89 17.50
C ARG A 70 -15.63 -7.56 17.12
N VAL A 71 -14.30 -7.52 17.07
CA VAL A 71 -13.51 -6.35 16.69
C VAL A 71 -12.53 -6.74 15.60
N ARG A 72 -12.51 -6.00 14.49
CA ARG A 72 -11.52 -6.14 13.43
C ARG A 72 -10.32 -5.27 13.75
N LYS A 73 -9.18 -5.91 14.00
CA LYS A 73 -7.94 -5.20 14.31
C LYS A 73 -7.46 -4.35 13.13
N ALA A 74 -6.92 -3.18 13.43
CA ALA A 74 -6.21 -2.35 12.47
C ALA A 74 -5.00 -3.10 11.88
N ARG A 75 -4.63 -2.73 10.66
CA ARG A 75 -3.46 -3.30 9.98
C ARG A 75 -2.20 -2.53 10.36
N VAL A 76 -1.08 -3.24 10.44
CA VAL A 76 0.23 -2.63 10.70
C VAL A 76 0.82 -2.20 9.37
N PHE A 77 0.89 -0.89 9.14
CA PHE A 77 1.52 -0.34 7.94
C PHE A 77 2.29 0.96 8.22
N LYS A 78 3.21 1.31 7.34
CA LYS A 78 3.94 2.59 7.37
C LYS A 78 3.99 3.17 5.96
N ILE A 79 3.63 4.44 5.82
CA ILE A 79 3.75 5.19 4.57
C ILE A 79 4.93 6.15 4.68
N SER A 80 5.82 6.09 3.69
CA SER A 80 6.97 6.96 3.47
C SER A 80 6.69 7.81 2.24
N ALA A 81 5.85 8.84 2.39
CA ALA A 81 5.46 9.74 1.31
C ALA A 81 5.33 11.17 1.85
N LYS A 82 5.43 12.16 0.95
CA LYS A 82 5.26 13.59 1.29
C LYS A 82 3.77 13.93 1.24
N GLN A 83 3.25 14.57 2.28
CA GLN A 83 1.90 15.12 2.27
C GLN A 83 1.95 16.56 1.75
N ARG A 84 1.03 16.92 0.85
CA ARG A 84 0.90 18.28 0.29
C ARG A 84 -0.42 18.93 0.74
N ASP A 85 -0.69 20.11 0.20
CA ASP A 85 -1.93 20.83 0.42
C ASP A 85 -3.15 19.97 0.04
N PRO A 86 -4.24 20.08 0.82
CA PRO A 86 -5.45 19.32 0.54
C PRO A 86 -6.10 19.77 -0.77
N VAL A 87 -6.60 18.80 -1.51
CA VAL A 87 -7.39 19.02 -2.72
C VAL A 87 -8.86 18.81 -2.39
N LEU A 88 -9.74 19.71 -2.85
CA LEU A 88 -11.18 19.51 -2.80
C LEU A 88 -11.65 18.96 -4.13
N LEU A 89 -12.21 17.75 -4.13
CA LEU A 89 -12.76 17.10 -5.31
C LEU A 89 -14.28 17.20 -5.31
N GLN A 90 -14.84 17.49 -6.48
CA GLN A 90 -16.25 17.33 -6.73
C GLN A 90 -16.50 15.97 -7.40
N ARG A 91 -17.39 15.16 -6.83
CA ARG A 91 -17.77 13.84 -7.36
C ARG A 91 -18.93 13.98 -8.36
N PRO A 92 -19.20 12.96 -9.19
CA PRO A 92 -20.32 12.96 -10.14
C PRO A 92 -21.68 13.23 -9.48
N ASP A 93 -21.85 12.76 -8.24
CA ASP A 93 -23.07 12.96 -7.45
C ASP A 93 -23.23 14.40 -6.90
N GLY A 94 -22.30 15.31 -7.22
CA GLY A 94 -22.27 16.69 -6.72
C GLY A 94 -21.70 16.84 -5.31
N SER A 95 -21.35 15.74 -4.64
CA SER A 95 -20.71 15.76 -3.31
C SER A 95 -19.28 16.27 -3.38
N LEU A 96 -18.83 16.96 -2.32
CA LEU A 96 -17.47 17.48 -2.19
C LEU A 96 -16.67 16.61 -1.22
N GLU A 97 -15.51 16.13 -1.67
CA GLU A 97 -14.59 15.32 -0.87
C GLU A 97 -13.25 16.04 -0.73
N ARG A 98 -12.83 16.28 0.51
CA ARG A 98 -11.50 16.84 0.79
C ARG A 98 -10.49 15.71 0.93
N GLN A 99 -9.43 15.75 0.14
CA GLN A 99 -8.37 14.75 0.11
C GLN A 99 -7.03 15.36 0.51
N TYR A 100 -6.38 14.76 1.50
CA TYR A 100 -5.01 15.04 1.87
C TYR A 100 -4.11 13.99 1.21
N ARG A 101 -3.58 14.31 0.03
CA ARG A 101 -2.85 13.37 -0.82
C ARG A 101 -1.42 13.16 -0.38
N PHE A 102 -0.97 11.92 -0.53
CA PHE A 102 0.41 11.49 -0.40
C PHE A 102 1.07 11.45 -1.76
N TYR A 103 2.28 11.99 -1.83
CA TYR A 103 3.09 12.07 -3.03
C TYR A 103 4.42 11.36 -2.81
N CYS A 104 4.86 10.61 -3.82
CA CYS A 104 6.18 10.00 -3.82
C CYS A 104 7.27 11.07 -3.58
N SER A 105 8.22 10.77 -2.69
CA SER A 105 9.30 11.69 -2.31
C SER A 105 10.21 12.07 -3.48
N ARG A 106 10.34 11.17 -4.47
CA ARG A 106 11.24 11.25 -5.63
C ARG A 106 10.59 11.81 -6.89
N CYS A 107 9.52 11.18 -7.39
CA CYS A 107 8.89 11.55 -8.66
C CYS A 107 7.59 12.36 -8.51
N GLU A 108 7.14 12.61 -7.28
CA GLU A 108 5.90 13.36 -6.99
C GLU A 108 4.63 12.73 -7.58
N LEU A 109 4.63 11.41 -7.84
CA LEU A 109 3.42 10.67 -8.20
C LEU A 109 2.46 10.61 -6.99
N PRO A 110 1.15 10.87 -7.16
CA PRO A 110 0.18 10.64 -6.09
C PRO A 110 0.06 9.13 -5.81
N VAL A 111 0.28 8.73 -4.56
CA VAL A 111 0.26 7.31 -4.15
C VAL A 111 -0.97 6.92 -3.34
N GLY A 112 -1.63 7.90 -2.74
CA GLY A 112 -2.75 7.67 -1.84
C GLY A 112 -3.25 8.96 -1.23
N TYR A 113 -4.21 8.87 -0.33
CA TYR A 113 -4.75 10.02 0.40
C TYR A 113 -5.43 9.61 1.71
N GLU A 114 -5.65 10.60 2.56
CA GLU A 114 -6.54 10.52 3.71
C GLU A 114 -7.65 11.58 3.58
N ALA A 115 -8.81 11.32 4.19
CA ALA A 115 -9.89 12.30 4.26
C ALA A 115 -9.69 13.30 5.42
N THR A 116 -8.85 12.95 6.39
CA THR A 116 -8.56 13.74 7.58
C THR A 116 -7.24 14.51 7.44
N PRO A 117 -7.11 15.68 8.10
CA PRO A 117 -5.89 16.45 8.06
C PRO A 117 -4.71 15.70 8.71
N PRO A 118 -3.46 16.06 8.35
CA PRO A 118 -2.27 15.60 9.06
C PRO A 118 -2.39 15.80 10.58
N PRO A 119 -1.79 14.94 11.41
CA PRO A 119 -0.74 13.97 11.08
C PRO A 119 -1.23 12.67 10.44
N LEU A 120 -0.31 11.92 9.82
CA LEU A 120 -0.58 10.61 9.19
C LEU A 120 -1.31 9.66 10.16
N LYS A 121 -2.33 8.94 9.67
CA LYS A 121 -3.22 8.06 10.46
C LYS A 121 -4.07 8.79 11.51
N SER A 122 -4.36 10.07 11.32
CA SER A 122 -5.33 10.79 12.15
C SER A 122 -6.76 10.28 11.96
N GLY A 123 -7.07 9.76 10.77
CA GLY A 123 -8.38 9.27 10.38
C GLY A 123 -8.58 7.77 10.59
N GLN A 124 -9.77 7.30 10.26
CA GLN A 124 -10.11 5.87 10.35
C GLN A 124 -9.48 5.05 9.22
N PHE A 125 -9.31 5.65 8.05
CA PHE A 125 -8.88 4.98 6.83
C PHE A 125 -7.84 5.79 6.07
N THR A 126 -6.86 5.08 5.52
CA THR A 126 -5.93 5.56 4.50
C THR A 126 -6.25 4.85 3.19
N TYR A 127 -6.32 5.60 2.10
CA TYR A 127 -6.64 5.08 0.77
C TYR A 127 -5.37 5.06 -0.07
N ILE A 128 -5.05 3.92 -0.68
CA ILE A 128 -3.93 3.79 -1.61
C ILE A 128 -4.49 3.70 -3.02
N LEU A 129 -3.98 4.54 -3.92
CA LEU A 129 -4.47 4.58 -5.29
C LEU A 129 -4.07 3.29 -6.04
N PRO A 130 -4.97 2.71 -6.86
CA PRO A 130 -4.64 1.58 -7.70
C PRO A 130 -3.55 1.99 -8.71
N GLY A 131 -2.71 1.05 -9.12
CA GLY A 131 -1.63 1.29 -10.08
C GLY A 131 -0.45 2.15 -9.60
N ALA A 132 -0.53 2.75 -8.40
CA ALA A 132 0.54 3.63 -7.90
C ALA A 132 1.73 2.88 -7.29
N LEU A 133 1.49 1.66 -6.80
CA LEU A 133 2.46 0.86 -6.04
C LEU A 133 2.69 -0.52 -6.64
N THR A 134 3.90 -1.03 -6.49
CA THR A 134 4.35 -2.34 -6.97
C THR A 134 5.15 -3.06 -5.88
N ALA A 135 5.02 -4.38 -5.80
CA ALA A 135 5.86 -5.20 -4.91
C ALA A 135 7.29 -5.36 -5.45
N ILE A 136 7.48 -5.17 -6.77
CA ILE A 136 8.78 -5.34 -7.45
C ILE A 136 9.31 -3.97 -7.83
N GLN A 137 10.46 -3.59 -7.27
CA GLN A 137 11.08 -2.30 -7.51
C GLN A 137 11.34 -2.05 -9.01
N GLY A 138 10.89 -0.89 -9.52
CA GLY A 138 11.12 -0.48 -10.91
C GLY A 138 10.24 -1.17 -11.95
N ARG A 139 9.31 -2.05 -11.54
CA ARG A 139 8.31 -2.63 -12.43
C ARG A 139 6.98 -1.90 -12.29
N VAL A 140 6.50 -1.34 -13.39
CA VAL A 140 5.17 -0.72 -13.45
C VAL A 140 4.10 -1.82 -13.25
N PRO A 141 3.13 -1.64 -12.34
CA PRO A 141 2.08 -2.62 -12.14
C PRO A 141 1.08 -2.58 -13.31
N PRO A 142 0.38 -3.68 -13.62
CA PRO A 142 -0.48 -3.77 -14.80
C PRO A 142 -1.67 -2.80 -14.76
N ASP A 143 -2.13 -2.43 -13.57
CA ASP A 143 -3.21 -1.47 -13.30
C ASP A 143 -2.75 0.00 -13.29
N ALA A 144 -1.50 0.28 -13.68
CA ALA A 144 -0.97 1.66 -13.74
C ALA A 144 -1.54 2.50 -14.88
N PHE A 145 -2.00 1.85 -15.95
CA PHE A 145 -2.58 2.52 -17.11
C PHE A 145 -4.11 2.38 -17.02
N LEU A 146 -4.82 3.51 -17.04
CA LEU A 146 -6.28 3.57 -16.90
C LEU A 146 -7.02 3.20 -18.19
N ASP A 147 -6.32 2.67 -19.20
CA ASP A 147 -6.85 2.44 -20.54
C ASP A 147 -6.77 0.96 -20.96
N LEU A 148 -7.97 0.44 -21.29
CA LEU A 148 -8.34 -0.71 -22.13
C LEU A 148 -8.37 -2.10 -21.48
N ASP A 149 -9.48 -2.37 -20.78
CA ASP A 149 -10.17 -3.65 -20.99
C ASP A 149 -10.48 -3.80 -22.49
N GLU A 150 -9.55 -4.34 -23.27
CA GLU A 150 -9.95 -5.03 -24.50
C GLU A 150 -10.73 -6.27 -24.06
N PRO A 151 -11.99 -6.44 -24.49
CA PRO A 151 -12.69 -7.68 -24.23
C PRO A 151 -11.88 -8.81 -24.85
N GLN A 152 -11.39 -9.73 -24.01
CA GLN A 152 -10.75 -10.96 -24.45
C GLN A 152 -11.74 -11.70 -25.36
N GLN A 153 -11.59 -11.53 -26.68
CA GLN A 153 -12.28 -12.38 -27.64
C GLN A 153 -11.79 -13.80 -27.39
N GLN A 154 -12.67 -14.62 -26.84
CA GLN A 154 -12.51 -16.06 -26.71
C GLN A 154 -12.23 -16.62 -28.10
N GLN A 155 -10.95 -16.82 -28.41
CA GLN A 155 -10.51 -17.80 -29.39
C GLN A 155 -10.58 -19.16 -28.69
N GLU A 156 -11.71 -19.84 -28.85
CA GLU A 156 -11.71 -21.30 -28.83
C GLU A 156 -12.34 -21.79 -30.13
N ALA A 157 -11.60 -22.73 -30.72
CA ALA A 157 -11.69 -23.25 -32.08
C ALA A 157 -12.81 -24.29 -32.25
#